data_AF-A0A9P7VGX5-F1
#
_entry.id   AF-A0A9P7VGX5-F1
#
_cell.length_a   1.000
_cell.length_b   1.000
_cell.length_c   1.000
_cell.angle_alpha   90.00
_cell.angle_beta   90.00
_cell.angle_gamma   90.00
#
_symmetry.space_group_name_H-M   'P 1'
#
loop_
_entity.id
_entity.type
_entity.pdbx_description
1 polymer ?
#
loop_
_entity_poly.entity_id
_entity_poly.type
_entity_poly.pdbx_seq_one_letter_code
_entity_poly.pdbx_strand_id
1 'polypeptide(L)' 'FETTQFSESKPLTPSGVPWPVLIGPNRFYVGMLEDWTLADKFFERARRSLPFDAYRDLISRTRQTFHPDRWRSR' A
#
# COMPACT_ATOMS: atom_id res chain seq x y z
N PHE A 1 -7.26 0.96 -8.19
CA PHE A 1 -6.05 1.73 -7.86
C PHE A 1 -5.00 1.59 -8.96
N GLU A 2 -4.51 0.38 -9.24
CA GLU A 2 -3.46 0.16 -10.26
C GLU A 2 -3.87 0.62 -11.68
N THR A 3 -5.14 0.45 -12.03
CA THR A 3 -5.74 0.90 -13.30
C THR A 3 -6.42 2.27 -13.21
N THR A 4 -6.42 2.90 -12.03
CA THR A 4 -7.09 4.18 -11.83
C THR A 4 -6.23 5.29 -12.43
N GLN A 5 -6.82 6.08 -13.33
CA GLN A 5 -6.23 7.33 -13.80
C GLN A 5 -6.58 8.45 -12.81
N PHE A 6 -5.56 9.13 -12.33
CA PHE A 6 -5.69 10.33 -11.51
C PHE A 6 -5.53 11.55 -12.42
N SER A 7 -6.23 12.63 -12.09
CA SER A 7 -6.25 13.89 -12.84
C SER A 7 -6.37 15.05 -11.87
N GLU A 8 -6.22 16.30 -12.32
CA GLU A 8 -6.48 17.47 -11.47
C GLU A 8 -7.92 17.48 -10.91
N SER A 9 -8.88 16.98 -11.70
CA SER A 9 -10.27 16.82 -11.29
C SER A 9 -10.52 15.61 -10.37
N LYS A 10 -9.56 14.69 -10.26
CA LYS A 10 -9.61 13.50 -9.41
C LYS A 10 -8.22 13.17 -8.88
N PRO A 11 -7.69 14.00 -7.97
CA PRO A 11 -6.32 13.86 -7.50
C PRO A 11 -6.16 12.57 -6.70
N LEU A 12 -4.96 12.01 -6.74
CA LEU A 12 -4.58 10.94 -5.81
C LEU A 12 -4.52 11.53 -4.40
N THR A 13 -5.47 11.16 -3.54
CA THR A 13 -5.41 11.52 -2.13
C THR A 13 -4.68 10.44 -1.35
N PRO A 14 -4.00 10.78 -0.24
CA PRO A 14 -3.34 9.77 0.59
C PRO A 14 -4.31 8.71 1.16
N SER A 15 -5.58 9.06 1.37
CA SER A 15 -6.63 8.12 1.76
C SER A 15 -7.11 7.22 0.62
N GLY A 16 -6.89 7.63 -0.63
CA GLY A 16 -7.20 6.84 -1.83
C GLY A 16 -6.15 5.78 -2.15
N VAL A 17 -5.02 5.79 -1.46
CA VAL A 17 -3.94 4.80 -1.57
C VAL A 17 -4.29 3.55 -0.75
N PRO A 18 -4.18 2.34 -1.34
CA PRO A 18 -4.37 1.08 -0.64
C PRO A 18 -3.11 0.69 0.14
N TRP A 19 -2.83 1.43 1.21
CA TRP A 19 -1.67 1.16 2.06
C TRP A 19 -1.69 -0.27 2.61
N PRO A 20 -0.54 -0.96 2.68
CA PRO A 20 -0.46 -2.32 3.18
C PRO A 20 -0.60 -2.33 4.72
N VAL A 21 -1.81 -2.15 5.22
CA VAL A 21 -2.12 -2.09 6.66
C VAL A 21 -3.19 -3.10 7.03
N LEU A 22 -3.19 -3.56 8.28
CA LEU A 22 -4.22 -4.44 8.84
C LEU A 22 -5.41 -3.66 9.43
N ILE A 23 -5.73 -2.50 8.85
CA ILE A 23 -6.82 -1.62 9.30
C ILE A 23 -7.85 -1.52 8.18
N GLY A 24 -9.11 -1.74 8.52
CA GLY A 24 -10.21 -1.60 7.57
C GLY A 24 -10.32 -0.15 7.04
N PRO A 25 -10.73 0.05 5.78
CA PRO A 25 -10.77 1.39 5.15
C PRO A 25 -11.55 2.43 5.95
N ASN A 26 -12.63 2.03 6.62
CA ASN A 26 -13.48 2.93 7.41
C ASN A 26 -12.82 3.46 8.69
N ARG A 27 -11.72 2.85 9.14
CA ARG A 27 -10.99 3.23 10.35
C ARG A 27 -9.60 3.78 10.05
N PHE A 28 -9.16 3.65 8.81
CA PHE A 28 -7.85 4.09 8.37
C PHE A 28 -7.87 5.59 8.04
N TYR A 29 -6.87 6.32 8.53
CA TYR A 29 -6.55 7.66 8.04
C TYR A 29 -5.04 7.77 7.83
N VAL A 30 -4.60 8.59 6.87
CA VAL A 30 -3.19 8.66 6.45
C VAL A 30 -2.23 8.98 7.60
N GLY A 31 -2.62 9.82 8.55
CA GLY A 31 -1.79 10.16 9.72
C GLY A 31 -1.46 8.96 10.62
N MET A 32 -2.11 7.81 10.45
CA MET A 32 -1.69 6.58 11.14
C MET A 32 -0.39 5.98 10.56
N LEU A 33 0.15 6.51 9.45
CA LEU A 33 1.37 6.03 8.78
C LEU A 33 2.63 6.85 9.08
N GLU A 34 2.61 7.72 10.10
CA GLU A 34 3.75 8.59 10.42
C GLU A 34 5.07 7.84 10.60
N ASP A 35 5.04 6.64 11.21
CA ASP A 35 6.22 5.86 11.58
C ASP A 35 6.38 4.56 10.77
N TRP A 36 5.50 4.29 9.80
CA TRP A 36 5.43 3.04 9.03
C TRP A 36 5.18 1.74 9.83
N THR A 37 5.01 1.80 11.15
CA THR A 37 4.85 0.62 12.02
C THR A 37 3.67 -0.25 11.60
N LEU A 38 2.60 0.35 11.07
CA LEU A 38 1.44 -0.39 10.58
C LEU A 38 1.74 -1.21 9.32
N ALA A 39 2.59 -0.70 8.44
CA ALA A 39 3.03 -1.41 7.25
C ALA A 39 3.97 -2.56 7.62
N ASP A 40 4.87 -2.34 8.57
CA ASP A 40 5.76 -3.39 9.07
C ASP A 40 4.98 -4.54 9.70
N LYS A 41 3.99 -4.23 10.56
CA LYS A 41 3.09 -5.22 11.16
C LYS A 41 2.32 -6.02 10.11
N PHE A 42 1.90 -5.39 9.02
CA PHE A 42 1.26 -6.08 7.91
C PHE A 42 2.20 -7.10 7.27
N PHE A 43 3.44 -6.71 6.93
CA PHE A 43 4.39 -7.63 6.30
C PHE A 43 4.88 -8.73 7.24
N GLU A 44 5.06 -8.43 8.53
CA GLU A 44 5.37 -9.43 9.56
C GLU A 44 4.25 -10.48 9.65
N ARG A 45 2.98 -10.04 9.71
CA ARG A 45 1.84 -10.94 9.72
C ARG A 45 1.76 -11.72 8.41
N ALA A 46 1.91 -11.09 7.26
CA ALA A 46 1.86 -11.74 5.96
C ALA A 46 2.92 -12.84 5.83
N ARG A 47 4.16 -12.56 6.27
CA ARG A 47 5.27 -13.54 6.25
C ARG A 47 4.96 -14.80 7.04
N ARG A 48 4.25 -14.67 8.17
CA ARG A 48 3.86 -15.81 9.03
C ARG A 48 2.65 -16.57 8.52
N SER A 49 1.87 -15.97 7.61
CA SER A 49 0.52 -16.47 7.25
C SER A 49 0.42 -16.98 5.83
N LEU A 50 1.36 -16.60 4.97
CA LEU A 50 1.40 -16.98 3.58
C LEU A 50 2.50 -18.00 3.33
N PRO A 51 2.31 -18.94 2.40
CA PRO A 51 3.41 -19.72 1.83
C PRO A 51 4.50 -18.80 1.26
N PHE A 52 5.75 -19.28 1.23
CA PHE A 52 6.91 -18.49 0.83
C PHE A 52 6.74 -17.83 -0.55
N ASP A 53 6.28 -18.57 -1.56
CA ASP A 53 6.08 -18.01 -2.90
C ASP A 53 4.99 -16.93 -2.94
N ALA A 54 3.88 -17.12 -2.21
CA ALA A 54 2.82 -16.12 -2.10
C ALA A 54 3.31 -14.85 -1.38
N TYR A 55 4.14 -14.99 -0.35
CA TYR A 55 4.75 -13.86 0.33
C TYR A 55 5.75 -13.12 -0.58
N ARG A 56 6.58 -13.85 -1.34
CA ARG A 56 7.51 -13.26 -2.31
C ARG A 56 6.74 -12.46 -3.38
N ASP A 57 5.67 -13.02 -3.90
CA ASP A 57 4.84 -12.36 -4.92
C ASP A 57 4.16 -11.11 -4.37
N LEU A 58 3.66 -11.15 -3.12
CA LEU A 58 3.13 -9.98 -2.42
C LEU A 58 4.17 -8.86 -2.35
N ILE A 59 5.39 -9.15 -1.89
CA ILE A 59 6.47 -8.16 -1.80
C ILE A 59 6.80 -7.56 -3.16
N SER A 60 6.89 -8.39 -4.21
CA SER A 60 7.16 -7.93 -5.57
C SER A 60 6.08 -6.97 -6.06
N ARG A 61 4.80 -7.32 -5.88
CA ARG A 61 3.67 -6.46 -6.26
C ARG A 61 3.66 -5.17 -5.46
N THR A 62 3.84 -5.21 -4.13
CA THR A 62 3.91 -3.99 -3.32
C THR A 62 5.03 -3.08 -3.82
N ARG A 63 6.24 -3.59 -4.05
CA ARG A 63 7.36 -2.77 -4.56
C ARG A 63 7.04 -2.12 -5.90
N GLN A 64 6.38 -2.84 -6.81
CA GLN A 64 5.94 -2.28 -8.10
C GLN A 64 4.84 -1.25 -7.94
N THR A 65 3.85 -1.50 -7.07
CA THR A 65 2.72 -0.60 -6.84
C THR A 65 3.16 0.68 -6.16
N PHE A 66 4.16 0.63 -5.28
CA PHE A 66 4.70 1.78 -4.53
C PHE A 66 6.07 2.26 -5.04
N HIS A 67 6.45 1.92 -6.28
CA HIS A 67 7.73 2.33 -6.85
C HIS A 67 7.78 3.86 -6.99
N PRO A 68 8.84 4.55 -6.52
CA PRO A 68 8.94 6.01 -6.55
C PRO A 68 8.68 6.59 -7.94
N ASP A 69 9.21 5.97 -9.00
CA ASP A 69 9.03 6.46 -10.37
C ASP A 69 7.57 6.44 -10.84
N ARG A 70 6.78 5.44 -10.42
CA ARG A 70 5.34 5.38 -10.75
C ARG A 70 4.51 6.43 -10.01
N TRP A 71 5.03 6.94 -8.90
CA TRP A 71 4.38 7.93 -8.05
C TRP A 71 4.85 9.36 -8.33
N ARG A 72 6.08 9.52 -8.81
CA ARG A 72 6.60 10.82 -9.29
C ARG A 72 6.02 11.22 -10.64
N SER A 73 5.55 10.27 -11.44
CA SER A 73 5.04 10.51 -12.80
C SER A 73 3.51 10.64 -12.87
N ARG A 74 2.80 10.69 -11.74
CA ARG A 74 1.32 10.67 -11.67
C ARG A 74 0.79 11.86 -10.88
#